data_AF-A0A538KW87-F1
#
_entry.id   AF-A0A538KW87-F1
#
_cell.length_a   1.000
_cell.length_b   1.000
_cell.length_c   1.000
_cell.angle_alpha   90.00
_cell.angle_beta   90.00
_cell.angle_gamma   90.00
#
_symmetry.space_group_name_H-M   'P 1'
#
loop_
_entity.id
_entity.type
_entity.pdbx_description
1 polymer ?
#
loop_
_entity_poly.entity_id
_entity_poly.type
_entity_poly.pdbx_seq_one_letter_code
_entity_poly.pdbx_strand_id
1 'polypeptide(L)'
;MTAARRWSGSGWSRGSTCCSWDGSSRRTTRTCWWRRSLCAPTEVGGTHPVILEALAAGNCVLVNDHRPNAETVGDAGIYFSGGLGVDDLTVQLERLLNDPELVGDYRRRALERAREYSWDTVTDQYERLLKAVYEARGPGPLPPFLVDREPVAVG
;
A
#
# COMPACT_ATOMS: atom_id res chain seq x y z
N MET A 1 -22.86 -4.38 -34.25
CA MET A 1 -21.50 -4.33 -34.83
C MET A 1 -20.76 -3.29 -34.01
N THR A 2 -19.84 -3.59 -33.10
CA THR A 2 -18.65 -4.45 -33.19
C THR A 2 -18.33 -5.06 -31.81
N ALA A 3 -17.71 -6.24 -31.82
CA ALA A 3 -17.74 -7.26 -30.78
C ALA A 3 -16.82 -7.02 -29.56
N ALA A 4 -17.32 -7.39 -28.37
CA ALA A 4 -16.51 -7.69 -27.20
C ALA A 4 -15.68 -8.94 -27.47
N ARG A 5 -14.34 -8.82 -27.44
CA ARG A 5 -13.46 -9.99 -27.49
C ARG A 5 -13.51 -10.70 -26.14
N ARG A 6 -14.14 -11.87 -26.17
CA ARG A 6 -14.22 -12.83 -25.07
C ARG A 6 -12.85 -13.50 -24.94
N TRP A 7 -12.18 -13.32 -23.81
CA TRP A 7 -10.97 -14.08 -23.49
C TRP A 7 -11.41 -15.50 -23.09
N SER A 8 -11.00 -16.51 -23.86
CA SER A 8 -11.28 -17.93 -23.62
C SER A 8 -9.98 -18.65 -23.29
N GLY A 9 -9.50 -18.46 -22.05
CA GLY A 9 -8.50 -19.32 -21.42
C GLY A 9 -9.21 -20.24 -20.44
N SER A 10 -9.48 -21.46 -20.88
CA SER A 10 -10.07 -22.54 -20.09
C SER A 10 -9.09 -23.07 -19.06
N GLY A 11 -9.39 -22.91 -17.77
CA GLY A 11 -8.57 -23.55 -16.74
C GLY A 11 -8.94 -23.32 -15.29
N TRP A 12 -10.15 -22.87 -14.93
CA TRP A 12 -10.56 -22.77 -13.51
C TRP A 12 -11.97 -23.32 -13.36
N SER A 13 -12.08 -24.46 -12.68
CA SER A 13 -13.35 -25.07 -12.28
C SER A 13 -14.05 -24.17 -11.27
N ARG A 14 -15.36 -23.98 -11.47
CA ARG A 14 -16.21 -23.12 -10.64
C ARG A 14 -16.30 -23.69 -9.22
N GLY A 15 -15.56 -23.10 -8.30
CA GLY A 15 -15.55 -23.54 -6.90
C GLY A 15 -14.68 -22.68 -5.99
N SER A 16 -14.80 -21.36 -6.04
CA SER A 16 -14.14 -20.49 -5.06
C SER A 16 -14.85 -19.14 -4.93
N THR A 17 -15.58 -18.99 -3.84
CA THR A 17 -16.30 -17.78 -3.39
C THR A 17 -15.37 -16.67 -2.88
N CYS A 18 -14.10 -16.64 -3.30
CA CYS A 18 -13.09 -15.75 -2.72
C CYS A 18 -13.02 -14.38 -3.42
N CYS A 19 -13.25 -14.33 -4.74
CA CYS A 19 -13.13 -13.09 -5.51
C CYS A 19 -14.44 -12.81 -6.27
N SER A 20 -15.29 -11.93 -5.74
CA SER A 20 -16.43 -11.39 -6.49
C SER A 20 -16.10 -10.00 -7.03
N TRP A 21 -16.11 -9.84 -8.36
CA TRP A 21 -16.02 -8.55 -9.01
C TRP A 21 -17.44 -7.96 -9.10
N ASP A 22 -17.76 -7.02 -8.22
CA ASP A 22 -19.12 -6.48 -8.06
C ASP A 22 -19.49 -5.50 -9.18
N GLY A 23 -18.57 -4.62 -9.62
CA GLY A 23 -18.84 -3.64 -10.67
C GLY A 23 -19.99 -2.65 -10.36
N SER A 24 -20.68 -2.79 -9.23
CA SER A 24 -21.82 -1.97 -8.84
C SER A 24 -21.55 -1.26 -7.50
N SER A 25 -21.99 -0.01 -7.40
CA SER A 25 -21.88 0.80 -6.18
C SER A 25 -22.89 0.42 -5.08
N ARG A 26 -23.42 -0.81 -5.09
CA ARG A 26 -24.47 -1.24 -4.14
C ARG A 26 -23.93 -2.11 -3.03
N ARG A 27 -23.85 -1.49 -1.84
CA ARG A 27 -23.48 -2.12 -0.56
C ARG A 27 -24.34 -3.34 -0.27
N THR A 28 -23.74 -4.52 -0.30
CA THR A 28 -24.31 -5.73 0.31
C THR A 28 -23.38 -6.19 1.43
N THR A 29 -23.87 -6.14 2.66
CA THR A 29 -23.12 -6.05 3.92
C THR A 29 -22.46 -7.33 4.44
N ARG A 30 -22.42 -8.45 3.68
CA ARG A 30 -22.03 -9.76 4.26
C ARG A 30 -20.64 -10.29 3.92
N THR A 31 -19.90 -9.69 2.98
CA THR A 31 -18.57 -10.19 2.58
C THR A 31 -17.67 -9.08 2.02
N CYS A 32 -17.66 -7.90 2.64
CA CYS A 32 -16.75 -6.83 2.21
C CYS A 32 -15.33 -7.07 2.76
N TRP A 33 -14.57 -7.94 2.08
CA TRP A 33 -13.13 -8.11 2.28
C TRP A 33 -12.36 -6.78 2.20
N TRP A 34 -12.83 -5.85 1.37
CA TRP A 34 -12.36 -4.46 1.28
C TRP A 34 -12.38 -3.68 2.60
N ARG A 35 -13.23 -4.03 3.56
CA ARG A 35 -13.27 -3.40 4.89
C ARG A 35 -12.27 -4.02 5.87
N ARG A 36 -11.64 -5.13 5.48
CA ARG A 36 -10.74 -5.92 6.33
C ARG A 36 -9.29 -5.86 5.86
N SER A 37 -9.07 -5.98 4.55
CA SER A 37 -7.73 -6.01 3.95
C SER A 37 -7.69 -5.40 2.55
N LEU A 38 -6.58 -4.73 2.20
CA LEU A 38 -6.27 -4.22 0.85
C LEU A 38 -5.10 -5.01 0.27
N CYS A 39 -5.17 -5.43 -1.00
CA CYS A 39 -4.03 -5.94 -1.76
C CYS A 39 -3.70 -4.98 -2.91
N ALA A 40 -2.46 -4.48 -2.95
CA ALA A 40 -1.97 -3.60 -4.01
C ALA A 40 -0.75 -4.23 -4.72
N PRO A 41 -0.93 -4.89 -5.87
CA PRO A 41 0.13 -5.60 -6.58
C PRO A 41 0.89 -4.72 -7.59
N THR A 42 0.98 -3.41 -7.35
CA THR A 42 1.54 -2.47 -8.33
C THR A 42 3.06 -2.44 -8.27
N GLU A 43 3.71 -2.67 -9.42
CA GLU A 43 5.16 -2.61 -9.59
C GLU A 43 5.65 -1.28 -10.18
N VAL A 44 4.75 -0.46 -10.76
CA VAL A 44 5.11 0.81 -11.40
C VAL A 44 4.12 1.91 -10.98
N GLY A 45 4.65 2.92 -10.31
CA GLY A 45 3.90 4.07 -9.77
C GLY A 45 4.54 4.55 -8.47
N GLY A 46 4.64 5.86 -8.27
CA GLY A 46 5.12 6.41 -6.99
C GLY A 46 4.21 6.01 -5.82
N THR A 47 4.48 6.54 -4.62
CA THR A 47 3.68 6.30 -3.40
C THR A 47 2.17 6.34 -3.70
N HIS A 48 1.53 5.17 -3.73
CA HIS A 48 0.12 5.07 -4.10
C HIS A 48 -0.74 5.63 -2.96
N PRO A 49 -1.51 6.71 -3.16
CA PRO A 49 -2.39 7.27 -2.13
C PRO A 49 -3.37 6.22 -1.57
N VAL A 50 -3.73 5.26 -2.41
CA VAL A 50 -4.60 4.12 -2.05
C VAL A 50 -4.04 3.30 -0.88
N ILE A 51 -2.72 3.15 -0.77
CA ILE A 51 -2.08 2.44 0.35
C ILE A 51 -2.30 3.25 1.63
N LEU A 52 -2.05 4.56 1.57
CA LEU A 52 -2.21 5.44 2.71
C LEU A 52 -3.68 5.53 3.16
N GLU A 53 -4.62 5.60 2.22
CA GLU A 53 -6.07 5.57 2.49
C GLU A 53 -6.47 4.27 3.19
N ALA A 54 -5.91 3.13 2.79
CA ALA A 54 -6.17 1.85 3.45
C ALA A 54 -5.55 1.77 4.85
N LEU A 55 -4.34 2.32 5.06
CA LEU A 55 -3.74 2.42 6.38
C LEU A 55 -4.60 3.30 7.31
N ALA A 56 -5.05 4.45 6.82
CA ALA A 56 -5.92 5.37 7.55
C ALA A 56 -7.31 4.79 7.85
N ALA A 57 -7.83 3.92 6.97
CA ALA A 57 -9.05 3.15 7.22
C ALA A 57 -8.84 2.00 8.23
N GLY A 58 -7.60 1.78 8.68
CA GLY A 58 -7.23 0.70 9.58
C GLY A 58 -7.39 -0.67 8.95
N ASN A 59 -7.15 -0.79 7.64
CA ASN A 59 -7.15 -2.07 6.94
C ASN A 59 -5.79 -2.77 7.10
N CYS A 60 -5.79 -4.10 7.06
CA CYS A 60 -4.56 -4.85 6.91
C CYS A 60 -4.11 -4.76 5.46
N VAL A 61 -2.93 -4.19 5.21
CA VAL A 61 -2.45 -3.97 3.84
C VAL A 61 -1.45 -5.06 3.47
N LEU A 62 -1.65 -5.67 2.30
CA LEU A 62 -0.74 -6.60 1.64
C LEU A 62 -0.20 -5.93 0.37
N VAL A 63 1.10 -5.67 0.31
CA VAL A 63 1.77 -4.98 -0.80
C VAL A 63 2.93 -5.80 -1.33
N ASN A 64 3.37 -5.53 -2.56
CA ASN A 64 4.65 -6.10 -3.00
C ASN A 64 5.83 -5.46 -2.24
N ASP A 65 6.99 -6.12 -2.29
CA ASP A 65 8.27 -5.67 -1.72
C ASP A 65 8.94 -4.51 -2.49
N HIS A 66 8.20 -3.80 -3.34
CA HIS A 66 8.73 -2.65 -4.07
C HIS A 66 9.05 -1.47 -3.13
N ARG A 67 10.22 -0.84 -3.32
CA ARG A 67 10.78 0.15 -2.37
C ARG A 67 9.81 1.30 -1.99
N PRO A 68 9.15 2.00 -2.93
CA PRO A 68 8.10 2.98 -2.63
C PRO A 68 6.95 2.46 -1.74
N ASN A 69 6.54 1.21 -1.93
CA ASN A 69 5.49 0.59 -1.12
C ASN A 69 6.04 0.30 0.28
N ALA A 70 7.28 -0.19 0.37
CA ALA A 70 7.97 -0.41 1.63
C ALA A 70 8.19 0.87 2.45
N GLU A 71 8.53 1.98 1.79
CA GLU A 71 8.66 3.29 2.45
C GLU A 71 7.32 3.77 3.03
N THR A 72 6.23 3.57 2.30
CA THR A 72 4.88 3.99 2.70
C THR A 72 4.34 3.13 3.84
N VAL A 73 4.43 1.80 3.68
CA VAL A 73 3.84 0.82 4.60
C VAL A 73 4.71 0.61 5.83
N GLY A 74 6.03 0.68 5.70
CA GLY A 74 6.96 0.43 6.78
C GLY A 74 6.76 -0.96 7.39
N ASP A 75 6.63 -1.03 8.70
CA ASP A 75 6.38 -2.28 9.41
C ASP A 75 4.87 -2.57 9.54
N ALA A 76 3.98 -1.66 9.15
CA ALA A 76 2.55 -1.71 9.39
C ALA A 76 1.73 -2.52 8.37
N GLY A 77 2.38 -3.21 7.42
CA GLY A 77 1.72 -4.07 6.46
C GLY A 77 2.53 -5.32 6.14
N ILE A 78 1.92 -6.20 5.37
CA ILE A 78 2.50 -7.47 4.97
C ILE A 78 3.03 -7.32 3.55
N TYR A 79 4.18 -7.93 3.32
CA TYR A 79 4.84 -7.94 2.03
C TYR A 79 4.71 -9.30 1.38
N PHE A 80 4.53 -9.31 0.06
CA PHE A 80 4.80 -10.46 -0.78
C PHE A 80 5.89 -10.11 -1.78
N SER A 81 6.70 -11.08 -2.19
CA SER A 81 7.79 -10.84 -3.12
C SER A 81 7.28 -10.74 -4.56
N GLY A 82 7.59 -9.63 -5.24
CA GLY A 82 7.33 -9.50 -6.68
C GLY A 82 8.07 -10.56 -7.51
N GLY A 83 9.24 -11.00 -7.05
CA GLY A 83 10.04 -12.03 -7.72
C GLY A 83 9.44 -13.44 -7.64
N LEU A 84 8.72 -13.76 -6.56
CA LEU A 84 7.98 -15.03 -6.40
C LEU A 84 6.55 -14.93 -6.96
N GLY A 85 6.02 -13.71 -7.07
CA GLY A 85 4.75 -13.42 -7.72
C GLY A 85 3.56 -14.10 -7.03
N VAL A 86 2.80 -14.87 -7.81
CA VAL A 86 1.51 -15.43 -7.39
C VAL A 86 1.64 -16.45 -6.25
N ASP A 87 2.74 -17.19 -6.20
CA ASP A 87 2.93 -18.25 -5.20
C ASP A 87 3.03 -17.65 -3.79
N ASP A 88 3.88 -16.64 -3.61
CA ASP A 88 4.03 -15.96 -2.32
C ASP A 88 2.79 -15.13 -1.96
N LEU A 89 2.16 -14.48 -2.95
CA LEU A 89 0.88 -13.80 -2.74
C LEU A 89 -0.19 -14.75 -2.17
N THR A 90 -0.26 -15.98 -2.71
CA THR A 90 -1.22 -17.00 -2.23
C THR A 90 -0.92 -17.38 -0.79
N VAL A 91 0.35 -17.63 -0.44
CA VAL A 91 0.78 -17.96 0.93
C VAL A 91 0.41 -16.84 1.91
N GLN A 92 0.68 -15.58 1.57
CA GLN A 92 0.37 -14.46 2.46
C GLN A 92 -1.15 -14.27 2.61
N LEU A 93 -1.92 -14.44 1.53
CA LEU A 93 -3.39 -14.38 1.59
C LEU A 93 -3.97 -15.49 2.47
N GLU A 94 -3.49 -16.73 2.31
CA GLU A 94 -3.90 -17.87 3.14
C GLU A 94 -3.58 -17.63 4.61
N ARG A 95 -2.39 -17.08 4.91
CA ARG A 95 -2.01 -16.69 6.27
C ARG A 95 -2.99 -15.66 6.85
N LEU A 96 -3.34 -14.63 6.10
CA LEU A 96 -4.30 -13.60 6.53
C LEU A 96 -5.73 -14.13 6.70
N LEU A 97 -6.12 -15.09 5.87
CA LEU A 97 -7.41 -15.76 5.94
C LEU A 97 -7.54 -16.62 7.20
N ASN A 98 -6.47 -17.33 7.56
CA ASN A 98 -6.44 -18.30 8.64
C ASN A 98 -6.10 -17.70 10.01
N ASP A 99 -5.52 -16.50 10.06
CA ASP A 99 -5.11 -15.83 11.30
C ASP A 99 -5.78 -14.45 11.50
N PRO A 100 -7.00 -14.42 12.08
CA PRO A 100 -7.70 -13.19 12.42
C PRO A 100 -6.96 -12.28 13.42
N GLU A 101 -6.14 -12.85 14.31
CA GLU A 101 -5.41 -12.09 15.33
C GLU A 101 -4.29 -11.30 14.68
N LEU A 102 -3.54 -11.93 13.78
CA LEU A 102 -2.54 -11.27 12.93
C LEU A 102 -3.15 -10.09 12.16
N VAL A 103 -4.32 -10.27 11.55
CA VAL A 103 -5.05 -9.18 10.89
C VAL A 103 -5.36 -8.07 11.88
N GLY A 104 -5.83 -8.40 13.08
CA GLY A 104 -6.12 -7.43 14.14
C GLY A 104 -4.90 -6.60 14.53
N ASP A 105 -3.73 -7.23 14.61
CA ASP A 105 -2.46 -6.59 14.94
C ASP A 105 -2.02 -5.62 13.85
N TYR A 106 -2.02 -6.06 12.59
CA TYR A 106 -1.67 -5.18 11.47
C TYR A 106 -2.65 -4.03 11.30
N ARG A 107 -3.94 -4.21 11.61
CA ARG A 107 -4.90 -3.10 11.60
C ARG A 107 -4.59 -2.03 12.64
N ARG A 108 -4.08 -2.40 13.83
CA ARG A 108 -3.63 -1.42 14.84
C ARG A 108 -2.39 -0.68 14.37
N ARG A 109 -1.40 -1.42 13.86
CA ARG A 109 -0.16 -0.84 13.30
C ARG A 109 -0.45 0.09 12.13
N ALA A 110 -1.39 -0.28 11.27
CA ALA A 110 -1.83 0.54 10.14
C ALA A 110 -2.37 1.90 10.59
N LEU A 111 -3.19 1.94 11.64
CA LEU A 111 -3.70 3.19 12.20
C LEU A 111 -2.60 4.04 12.85
N GLU A 112 -1.62 3.41 13.50
CA GLU A 112 -0.47 4.10 14.07
C GLU A 112 0.38 4.74 12.97
N ARG A 113 0.74 3.96 11.94
CA ARG A 113 1.48 4.43 10.76
C ARG A 113 0.76 5.58 10.05
N ALA A 114 -0.55 5.49 9.89
CA ALA A 114 -1.33 6.53 9.23
C ALA A 114 -1.26 7.90 9.93
N ARG A 115 -0.98 7.95 11.25
CA ARG A 115 -0.82 9.22 11.99
C ARG A 115 0.45 9.97 11.60
N GLU A 116 1.49 9.27 11.16
CA GLU A 116 2.72 9.91 10.68
C GLU A 116 2.47 10.69 9.38
N TYR A 117 1.47 10.27 8.60
CA TYR A 117 1.08 10.89 7.34
C TYR A 117 -0.12 11.86 7.48
N SER A 118 -0.40 12.32 8.71
CA SER A 118 -1.45 13.32 8.90
C SER A 118 -1.07 14.67 8.29
N TRP A 119 -2.07 15.47 7.89
CA TRP A 119 -1.82 16.81 7.35
C TRP A 119 -1.01 17.67 8.31
N ASP A 120 -1.34 17.64 9.60
CA ASP A 120 -0.61 18.41 10.62
C ASP A 120 0.87 17.97 10.67
N THR A 121 1.13 16.66 10.76
CA THR A 121 2.50 16.11 10.79
C THR A 121 3.30 16.52 9.56
N VAL A 122 2.72 16.33 8.37
CA VAL A 122 3.39 16.59 7.10
C VAL A 122 3.61 18.09 6.91
N THR A 123 2.62 18.93 7.18
CA THR A 123 2.74 20.38 7.09
C THR A 123 3.78 20.91 8.08
N ASP A 124 3.82 20.41 9.31
CA ASP A 124 4.84 20.80 10.30
C ASP A 124 6.26 20.41 9.86
N GLN A 125 6.42 19.27 9.18
CA GLN A 125 7.71 18.84 8.62
C GLN A 125 8.14 19.77 7.47
N TYR A 126 7.22 20.10 6.57
CA TYR A 126 7.47 21.06 5.49
C TYR A 126 7.80 22.45 6.03
N GLU A 127 7.07 22.93 7.04
CA GLU A 127 7.34 24.24 7.65
C GLU A 127 8.75 24.27 8.26
N ARG A 128 9.13 23.23 9.01
CA ARG A 128 10.48 23.10 9.57
C ARG A 128 11.56 23.07 8.49
N LEU A 129 11.34 22.30 7.43
CA LEU A 129 12.24 22.21 6.29
C LEU A 129 12.43 23.58 5.63
N LEU A 130 11.33 24.25 5.29
CA LEU A 130 11.36 25.56 4.62
C LEU A 130 12.01 26.63 5.49
N LYS A 131 11.77 26.62 6.81
CA LYS A 131 12.47 27.49 7.77
C LYS A 131 13.98 27.22 7.77
N ALA A 132 14.39 25.96 7.85
CA ALA A 132 15.81 25.59 7.83
C ALA A 132 16.52 26.04 6.54
N VAL A 133 15.88 25.87 5.39
CA VAL A 133 16.40 26.35 4.09
C VAL A 133 16.46 27.88 4.06
N TYR A 134 15.43 28.55 4.58
CA TYR A 134 15.37 30.01 4.64
C TYR A 134 16.38 30.62 5.63
N GLU A 135 16.74 29.91 6.69
CA GLU A 135 17.78 30.28 7.64
C GLU A 135 19.19 30.04 7.09
N ALA A 136 19.37 29.03 6.24
CA ALA A 136 20.62 28.73 5.53
C ALA A 136 20.96 29.75 4.42
N ARG A 137 20.54 31.01 4.60
CA ARG A 137 20.31 32.11 3.65
C ARG A 137 21.53 32.67 2.88
N GLY A 138 22.58 31.87 2.68
CA GLY A 138 23.78 32.21 1.91
C GLY A 138 24.13 31.16 0.85
N PRO A 139 24.95 31.50 -0.15
CA PRO A 139 25.52 30.51 -1.07
C PRO A 139 26.38 29.53 -0.26
N GLY A 140 25.93 28.29 -0.14
CA GLY A 140 26.60 27.25 0.64
C GLY A 140 25.90 25.90 0.48
N PRO A 141 26.56 24.79 0.85
CA PRO A 141 25.95 23.48 0.81
C PRO A 141 24.75 23.41 1.77
N LEU A 142 23.67 22.78 1.34
CA LEU A 142 22.55 22.47 2.23
C LEU A 142 23.04 21.64 3.42
N PRO A 143 22.40 21.80 4.61
CA PRO A 143 22.68 20.94 5.75
C PRO A 143 22.67 19.44 5.36
N PRO A 144 23.60 18.62 5.86
CA PRO A 144 23.72 17.22 5.44
C PRO A 144 22.45 16.38 5.62
N PHE A 145 21.59 16.74 6.56
CA PHE A 145 20.31 16.06 6.81
C PHE A 145 19.21 16.42 5.79
N LEU A 146 19.44 17.42 4.93
CA LEU A 146 18.53 17.83 3.85
C LEU A 146 18.94 17.30 2.47
N VAL A 147 20.04 16.55 2.39
CA VAL A 147 20.58 16.04 1.15
C VAL A 147 20.47 14.52 1.17
N ASP A 148 19.58 13.98 0.34
CA ASP A 148 19.55 12.55 0.06
C ASP A 148 20.83 12.18 -0.69
N ARG A 149 21.71 11.42 -0.03
CA ARG A 149 23.01 10.98 -0.60
C ARG A 149 22.93 9.61 -1.25
N GLU A 150 21.84 8.88 -1.03
CA GLU A 150 21.62 7.62 -1.73
C GLU A 150 21.06 7.91 -3.12
N PRO A 151 21.64 7.32 -4.18
CA PRO A 151 21.06 7.43 -5.52
C PRO A 151 19.64 6.86 -5.49
N VAL A 152 18.67 7.65 -5.94
CA VAL A 152 17.32 7.15 -6.21
C VAL A 152 17.46 6.15 -7.36
N ALA A 153 17.47 4.86 -7.04
CA ALA A 153 17.49 3.80 -8.03
C ALA A 153 16.16 3.84 -8.79
N VAL A 154 16.18 4.44 -9.98
CA VAL A 154 15.06 4.40 -10.92
C VAL A 154 15.17 3.04 -11.63
N GLY A 155 14.58 2.02 -11.03
CA GLY A 155 14.46 0.67 -11.58
C GLY A 155 13.15 0.52 -12.35
#